data_AF-A0A957MF20-F1
#
_entry.id   AF-A0A957MF20-F1
#
_cell.length_a   1.000
_cell.length_b   1.000
_cell.length_c   1.000
_cell.angle_alpha   90.00
_cell.angle_beta   90.00
_cell.angle_gamma   90.00
#
_symmetry.space_group_name_H-M   'P 1'
#
loop_
_entity.id
_entity.type
_entity.pdbx_description
1 polymer ?
#
loop_
_entity_poly.entity_id
_entity_poly.type
_entity_poly.pdbx_seq_one_letter_code
_entity_poly.pdbx_strand_id
1 'polypeptide(L)'
;MKTYPINLVLQDQLVILVGARGEIVHKIAGLLEVGARVRVIAPSAAAEVEEYASSGDIEWLRRRYQPGDLAGAAVVFAATNNCAVHDQIWAEGRANNQLVNVMDVLDRCNFHGVSTFRRGRL
;
A
#
# COMPACT_ATOMS: atom_id res chain seq x y z
N MET A 1 13.89 0.98 -16.26
CA MET A 1 13.10 2.23 -16.30
C MET A 1 13.90 3.35 -15.68
N LYS A 2 13.74 4.60 -16.14
CA LYS A 2 14.28 5.78 -15.45
C LYS A 2 13.19 6.32 -14.53
N THR A 3 13.53 6.64 -13.28
CA THR A 3 12.61 7.17 -12.28
C THR A 3 12.93 8.64 -12.00
N TYR A 4 11.96 9.38 -11.50
CA TYR A 4 12.15 10.75 -11.03
C TYR A 4 11.64 10.85 -9.58
N PRO A 5 12.46 11.28 -8.62
CA PRO A 5 12.07 11.33 -7.23
C PRO A 5 11.05 12.45 -6.98
N ILE A 6 9.97 12.13 -6.28
CA ILE A 6 8.96 13.09 -5.81
C ILE A 6 8.56 12.74 -4.38
N ASN A 7 8.06 13.73 -3.65
CA ASN A 7 7.39 13.51 -2.37
C ASN A 7 5.88 13.54 -2.60
N LEU A 8 5.16 12.59 -1.98
CA LEU A 8 3.71 12.51 -2.06
C LEU A 8 3.08 13.16 -0.82
N VAL A 9 2.09 14.02 -1.04
CA VAL A 9 1.21 14.52 0.03
C VAL A 9 0.03 13.57 0.14
N LEU A 10 -0.07 12.86 1.26
CA LEU A 10 -1.06 11.80 1.47
C LEU A 10 -2.09 12.12 2.56
N GLN A 11 -2.09 13.34 3.09
CA GLN A 11 -3.09 13.79 4.06
C GLN A 11 -4.50 13.53 3.52
N ASP A 12 -5.30 12.78 4.28
CA ASP A 12 -6.67 12.36 3.99
C ASP A 12 -6.83 11.50 2.72
N GLN A 13 -5.74 11.12 2.06
CA GLN A 13 -5.76 10.26 0.88
C GLN A 13 -5.89 8.80 1.28
N LEU A 14 -6.70 8.05 0.55
CA LEU A 14 -6.83 6.60 0.74
C LEU A 14 -5.59 5.89 0.19
N VAL A 15 -4.95 5.10 1.05
CA VAL A 15 -3.84 4.21 0.69
C VAL A 15 -4.23 2.77 1.01
N ILE A 16 -4.16 1.91 0.00
CA ILE A 16 -4.55 0.51 0.13
C ILE A 16 -3.31 -0.39 0.15
N LEU A 17 -3.24 -1.27 1.14
CA LEU A 17 -2.24 -2.33 1.24
C LEU A 17 -2.95 -3.68 1.01
N VAL A 18 -2.59 -4.38 -0.06
CA VAL A 18 -3.02 -5.76 -0.29
C VAL A 18 -1.95 -6.72 0.23
N GLY A 19 -2.25 -7.41 1.32
CA GLY A 19 -1.27 -8.14 2.12
C GLY A 19 -1.01 -7.43 3.46
N ALA A 20 -0.64 -8.23 4.47
CA ALA A 20 -0.57 -7.76 5.86
C ALA A 20 0.55 -8.45 6.66
N ARG A 21 1.63 -8.84 5.99
CA ARG A 21 2.82 -9.51 6.57
C ARG A 21 4.09 -9.03 5.87
N GLY A 22 5.23 -9.19 6.55
CA GLY A 22 6.54 -8.83 5.99
C GLY A 22 6.71 -7.31 5.83
N GLU A 23 7.44 -6.90 4.80
CA GLU A 23 7.84 -5.49 4.61
C GLU A 23 6.67 -4.53 4.40
N ILE A 24 5.54 -5.00 3.86
CA ILE A 24 4.37 -4.12 3.61
C ILE A 24 3.82 -3.52 4.90
N VAL A 25 3.93 -4.24 6.03
CA VAL A 25 3.45 -3.80 7.35
C VAL A 25 4.21 -2.57 7.83
N HIS A 26 5.52 -2.51 7.56
CA HIS A 26 6.40 -1.44 8.02
C HIS A 26 6.07 -0.09 7.37
N LYS A 27 5.25 -0.09 6.31
CA LYS A 27 4.77 1.14 5.67
C LYS A 27 3.64 1.81 6.45
N ILE A 28 2.87 1.05 7.25
CA ILE A 28 1.66 1.55 7.91
C ILE A 28 1.98 2.73 8.82
N ALA A 29 2.98 2.59 9.70
CA ALA A 29 3.37 3.64 10.62
C ALA A 29 3.70 4.97 9.91
N GLY A 30 4.52 4.92 8.85
CA GLY A 30 4.89 6.11 8.09
C GLY A 30 3.72 6.72 7.28
N LEU A 31 2.77 5.90 6.82
CA LEU A 31 1.56 6.37 6.15
C LEU A 31 0.61 7.07 7.12
N LEU A 32 0.43 6.51 8.32
CA LEU A 32 -0.37 7.12 9.39
C LEU A 32 0.25 8.44 9.86
N GLU A 33 1.58 8.49 10.00
CA GLU A 33 2.32 9.71 10.40
C GLU A 33 2.05 10.89 9.45
N VAL A 34 1.90 10.65 8.15
CA VAL A 34 1.60 11.68 7.14
C VAL A 34 0.10 11.92 6.93
N GLY A 35 -0.75 11.35 7.78
CA GLY A 35 -2.20 11.55 7.77
C GLY A 35 -2.95 10.78 6.67
N ALA A 36 -2.38 9.71 6.12
CA ALA A 36 -3.06 8.88 5.14
C ALA A 36 -4.18 8.05 5.77
N ARG A 37 -5.28 7.86 5.04
CA ARG A 37 -6.33 6.89 5.39
C ARG A 37 -5.90 5.51 4.92
N VAL A 38 -5.45 4.67 5.84
CA VAL A 38 -4.90 3.36 5.49
C VAL A 38 -5.99 2.28 5.54
N ARG A 39 -6.09 1.51 4.45
CA ARG A 39 -6.91 0.29 4.38
C ARG A 39 -6.04 -0.91 4.05
N VAL A 40 -6.18 -1.98 4.81
CA VAL A 40 -5.48 -3.24 4.60
C VAL A 40 -6.46 -4.32 4.15
N ILE A 41 -6.09 -5.09 3.12
CA ILE A 41 -6.89 -6.20 2.59
C ILE A 41 -6.06 -7.46 2.69
N ALA A 42 -6.41 -8.32 3.65
CA ALA A 42 -5.78 -9.62 3.83
C ALA A 42 -6.65 -10.56 4.68
N PRO A 43 -6.67 -11.88 4.40
CA PRO A 43 -7.43 -12.84 5.19
C PRO A 43 -6.86 -13.07 6.60
N SER A 44 -5.57 -12.79 6.80
CA SER A 44 -4.89 -12.82 8.09
C SER A 44 -3.77 -11.78 8.10
N ALA A 45 -3.33 -11.35 9.27
CA ALA A 45 -2.33 -10.30 9.40
C ALA A 45 -1.26 -10.62 10.47
N ALA A 46 -0.20 -9.82 10.50
CA ALA A 46 0.73 -9.77 11.62
C ALA A 46 0.10 -9.02 12.80
N ALA A 47 0.56 -9.29 14.04
CA ALA A 47 0.02 -8.71 15.26
C ALA A 47 -0.08 -7.17 15.20
N GLU A 48 0.95 -6.50 14.68
CA GLU A 48 0.99 -5.04 14.50
C GLU A 48 -0.20 -4.50 13.68
N VAL A 49 -0.62 -5.19 12.63
CA VAL A 49 -1.80 -4.79 11.83
C VAL A 49 -3.09 -5.01 12.62
N GLU A 50 -3.16 -6.07 13.42
CA GLU A 50 -4.32 -6.32 14.29
C GLU A 50 -4.44 -5.24 15.36
N GLU A 51 -3.31 -4.81 15.93
CA GLU A 51 -3.22 -3.70 16.88
C GLU A 51 -3.74 -2.40 16.26
N TYR A 52 -3.19 -1.97 15.12
CA TYR A 52 -3.68 -0.79 14.39
C TYR A 52 -5.16 -0.87 14.01
N ALA A 53 -5.66 -2.05 13.65
CA ALA A 53 -7.07 -2.22 13.32
C ALA A 53 -7.96 -2.12 14.57
N SER A 54 -7.49 -2.62 15.72
CA SER A 54 -8.23 -2.60 16.98
C SER A 54 -8.23 -1.23 17.67
N SER A 55 -7.19 -0.42 17.46
CA SER A 55 -7.16 0.99 17.87
C SER A 55 -8.01 1.89 16.96
N GLY A 56 -8.38 1.40 15.77
CA GLY A 56 -9.14 2.15 14.78
C GLY A 56 -8.29 3.05 13.88
N ASP A 57 -6.96 2.90 13.93
CA ASP A 57 -6.03 3.68 13.10
C ASP A 57 -6.11 3.29 11.61
N ILE A 58 -6.48 2.05 11.33
CA ILE A 58 -6.64 1.53 9.97
C ILE A 58 -7.97 0.80 9.77
N GLU A 59 -8.43 0.74 8.53
CA GLU A 59 -9.50 -0.17 8.13
C GLU A 59 -8.92 -1.52 7.68
N TRP A 60 -9.25 -2.61 8.38
CA TRP A 60 -8.82 -3.95 7.96
C TRP A 60 -9.98 -4.78 7.40
N LEU A 61 -9.92 -5.07 6.09
CA LEU A 61 -10.80 -6.00 5.41
C LEU A 61 -10.23 -7.42 5.51
N ARG A 62 -10.83 -8.23 6.40
CA ARG A 62 -10.44 -9.63 6.69
C ARG A 62 -10.84 -10.62 5.60
N ARG A 63 -10.40 -10.37 4.38
CA ARG A 63 -10.67 -11.21 3.20
C ARG A 63 -9.56 -11.09 2.16
N ARG A 64 -9.64 -11.90 1.12
CA ARG A 64 -8.77 -11.76 -0.05
C ARG A 64 -9.21 -10.55 -0.89
N TYR A 65 -8.26 -10.02 -1.65
CA TYR A 65 -8.53 -9.01 -2.67
C TYR A 65 -9.54 -9.52 -3.71
N GLN A 66 -10.40 -8.62 -4.16
CA GLN A 66 -11.32 -8.80 -5.27
C GLN A 66 -11.29 -7.55 -6.17
N PRO A 67 -11.55 -7.69 -7.48
CA PRO A 67 -11.62 -6.54 -8.39
C PRO A 67 -12.59 -5.47 -7.88
N GLY A 68 -12.19 -4.20 -7.97
CA GLY A 68 -12.93 -3.05 -7.48
C GLY A 68 -12.55 -2.61 -6.07
N ASP A 69 -11.77 -3.42 -5.34
CA ASP A 69 -11.27 -3.05 -4.01
C ASP A 69 -10.36 -1.83 -4.04
N LEU A 70 -9.71 -1.54 -5.16
CA LEU A 70 -8.77 -0.41 -5.26
C LEU A 70 -9.48 0.93 -5.43
N ALA A 71 -10.81 0.93 -5.62
CA ALA A 71 -11.57 2.14 -5.92
C ALA A 71 -11.29 3.29 -4.93
N GLY A 72 -10.95 4.46 -5.48
CA GLY A 72 -10.71 5.68 -4.72
C GLY A 72 -9.35 5.78 -4.03
N ALA A 73 -8.48 4.77 -4.11
CA ALA A 73 -7.13 4.87 -3.59
C ALA A 73 -6.26 5.82 -4.41
N ALA A 74 -5.41 6.60 -3.75
CA ALA A 74 -4.35 7.35 -4.39
C ALA A 74 -3.11 6.47 -4.63
N VAL A 75 -2.81 5.60 -3.65
CA VAL A 75 -1.64 4.71 -3.65
C VAL A 75 -2.06 3.30 -3.26
N VAL A 76 -1.51 2.31 -3.96
CA VAL A 76 -1.70 0.88 -3.73
C VAL A 76 -0.34 0.21 -3.56
N PHE A 77 -0.18 -0.48 -2.44
CA PHE A 77 0.92 -1.41 -2.21
C PHE A 77 0.39 -2.84 -2.23
N ALA A 78 1.12 -3.77 -2.85
CA ALA A 78 0.74 -5.18 -2.85
C ALA A 78 1.92 -6.07 -2.51
N ALA A 79 1.71 -6.96 -1.56
CA ALA A 79 2.64 -8.01 -1.15
C ALA A 79 1.83 -9.28 -0.88
N THR A 80 1.66 -10.09 -1.93
CA THR A 80 0.92 -11.35 -1.86
C THR A 80 1.73 -12.47 -2.50
N ASN A 81 1.40 -13.72 -2.16
CA ASN A 81 2.09 -14.90 -2.70
C ASN A 81 1.42 -15.42 -4.00
N ASN A 82 0.57 -14.62 -4.65
CA ASN A 82 -0.19 -15.03 -5.82
C ASN A 82 0.05 -14.06 -6.99
N CYS A 83 0.81 -14.52 -7.99
CA CYS A 83 1.14 -13.71 -9.17
C CYS A 83 -0.10 -13.25 -9.95
N ALA A 84 -1.15 -14.07 -10.02
CA ALA A 84 -2.39 -13.68 -10.71
C ALA A 84 -3.07 -12.48 -10.02
N VAL A 85 -2.95 -12.39 -8.69
CA VAL A 85 -3.45 -11.23 -7.93
C VAL A 85 -2.63 -9.98 -8.22
N HIS A 86 -1.30 -10.11 -8.41
CA HIS A 86 -0.46 -8.97 -8.80
C HIS A 86 -0.86 -8.41 -10.17
N ASP A 87 -1.13 -9.28 -11.13
CA ASP A 87 -1.60 -8.87 -12.47
C ASP A 87 -2.94 -8.14 -12.41
N GLN A 88 -3.88 -8.62 -11.59
CA GLN A 88 -5.17 -7.97 -11.38
C GLN A 88 -5.01 -6.58 -10.73
N ILE A 89 -4.24 -6.49 -9.65
CA ILE A 89 -3.98 -5.22 -8.95
C ILE A 89 -3.31 -4.21 -9.88
N TRP A 90 -2.33 -4.66 -10.66
CA TRP A 90 -1.66 -3.80 -11.63
C TRP A 90 -2.60 -3.29 -12.72
N ALA A 91 -3.39 -4.18 -13.31
CA ALA A 91 -4.34 -3.81 -14.35
C ALA A 91 -5.40 -2.82 -13.83
N GLU A 92 -6.00 -3.10 -12.67
CA GLU A 92 -7.00 -2.23 -12.04
C GLU A 92 -6.40 -0.88 -11.66
N GLY A 93 -5.25 -0.86 -10.97
CA GLY A 93 -4.62 0.38 -10.56
C GLY A 93 -4.17 1.25 -11.73
N ARG A 94 -3.72 0.63 -12.84
CA ARG A 94 -3.42 1.35 -14.08
C ARG A 94 -4.67 1.94 -14.72
N ALA A 95 -5.77 1.19 -14.78
CA ALA A 95 -7.03 1.69 -15.32
C ALA A 95 -7.58 2.88 -14.50
N ASN A 96 -7.33 2.89 -13.20
CA ASN A 96 -7.77 3.93 -12.27
C ASN A 96 -6.77 5.11 -12.13
N ASN A 97 -5.66 5.12 -12.88
CA ASN A 97 -4.57 6.11 -12.75
C ASN A 97 -3.95 6.21 -11.35
N GLN A 98 -3.84 5.08 -10.65
CA GLN A 98 -3.32 5.00 -9.29
C GLN A 98 -1.82 4.76 -9.28
N LEU A 99 -1.16 5.19 -8.21
CA LEU A 99 0.22 4.78 -7.94
C LEU A 99 0.20 3.35 -7.40
N VAL A 100 0.85 2.43 -8.09
CA VAL A 100 0.90 0.99 -7.76
C VAL A 100 2.34 0.56 -7.55
N ASN A 101 2.59 -0.08 -6.42
CA ASN A 101 3.84 -0.74 -6.09
C ASN A 101 3.56 -2.18 -5.63
N VAL A 102 3.79 -3.13 -6.53
CA VAL A 102 3.82 -4.55 -6.19
C VAL A 102 5.24 -4.89 -5.73
N MET A 103 5.39 -5.27 -4.46
CA MET A 103 6.69 -5.58 -3.87
C MET A 103 7.41 -6.68 -4.64
N ASP A 104 8.70 -6.50 -4.88
CA ASP A 104 9.60 -7.41 -5.61
C ASP A 104 9.20 -7.74 -7.07
N VAL A 105 8.19 -7.07 -7.64
CA VAL A 105 7.76 -7.26 -9.04
C VAL A 105 7.88 -5.94 -9.82
N LEU A 106 9.08 -5.67 -10.34
CA LEU A 106 9.42 -4.40 -11.00
C LEU A 106 8.48 -4.05 -12.17
N ASP A 107 8.10 -5.04 -12.99
CA ASP A 107 7.21 -4.86 -14.14
C ASP A 107 5.73 -4.63 -13.77
N ARG A 108 5.42 -4.58 -12.48
CA ARG A 108 4.10 -4.28 -11.90
C ARG A 108 4.17 -3.08 -10.94
N CYS A 109 5.10 -2.16 -11.20
CA CYS A 109 5.26 -0.93 -10.46
C CYS A 109 5.24 0.28 -11.41
N ASN A 110 4.54 1.35 -11.03
CA ASN A 110 4.68 2.66 -11.68
C ASN A 110 5.35 3.71 -10.76
N PHE A 111 5.62 3.34 -9.51
CA PHE A 111 6.53 4.05 -8.61
C PHE A 111 7.31 3.05 -7.76
N HIS A 112 8.44 3.52 -7.23
CA HIS A 112 9.28 2.74 -6.32
C HIS A 112 9.52 3.53 -5.04
N GLY A 113 9.52 2.81 -3.91
CA GLY A 113 10.04 3.39 -2.67
C GLY A 113 11.53 3.66 -2.83
N VAL A 114 11.97 4.86 -2.50
CA VAL A 114 13.40 5.19 -2.42
C VAL A 114 13.86 5.03 -0.97
N SER A 115 15.14 4.72 -0.77
CA SER A 115 15.73 4.74 0.57
C SER A 115 15.68 6.17 1.11
N THR A 116 15.01 6.37 2.24
CA THR A 116 14.87 7.68 2.88
C THR A 116 15.71 7.72 4.16
N PHE A 117 16.51 8.76 4.31
CA PHE A 117 17.18 9.10 5.56
C PHE A 117 16.63 10.45 6.03
N ARG A 118 16.03 10.51 7.21
CA ARG A 118 15.54 11.76 7.81
C ARG A 118 16.63 12.37 8.68
N ARG A 119 16.94 13.65 8.48
CA ARG A 119 17.93 14.38 9.30
C ARG A 119 17.26 15.59 9.94
N GLY A 120 16.69 15.39 11.13
CA GLY A 120 15.94 16.44 11.83
C GLY A 120 14.58 16.67 11.19
N ARG A 121 14.17 17.94 11.03
CA ARG A 121 12.88 18.30 10.40
C ARG A 121 12.92 18.33 8.86
N LEU A 122 13.96 17.75 8.25
CA LEU A 122 14.19 17.71 6.80
C LEU A 122 14.41 16.27 6.34
#